data_AF-A0A8G1A0N0-F1
#
_entry.id   AF-A0A8G1A0N0-F1
#
_cell.length_a   1.000
_cell.length_b   1.000
_cell.length_c   1.000
_cell.angle_alpha   90.00
_cell.angle_beta   90.00
_cell.angle_gamma   90.00
#
_symmetry.space_group_name_H-M   'P 1'
#
loop_
_entity.id
_entity.type
_entity.pdbx_description
1 polymer ?
#
loop_
_entity_poly.entity_id
_entity_poly.type
_entity_poly.pdbx_seq_one_letter_code
_entity_poly.pdbx_strand_id
1 'polypeptide(L)'
;MGCVEALNYEVLLRHCSFKEYRAFIKKHYREVYEVQPGYKIFDLALIGVPPIPIGVDGNFVIFPYTKPCHGTFVLKVEGKEEIEKLRSGK
;
A
#
# COMPACT_ATOMS: atom_id res chain seq x y z
N MET A 1 -2.20 6.59 19.05
CA MET A 1 -3.00 5.35 19.10
C MET A 1 -3.72 5.25 17.76
N GLY A 2 -3.01 4.76 16.74
CA GLY A 2 -3.51 4.72 15.35
C GLY A 2 -4.36 3.48 15.15
N CYS A 3 -5.68 3.64 15.20
CA CYS A 3 -6.63 2.54 14.99
C CYS A 3 -6.89 2.37 13.49
N VAL A 4 -6.37 1.29 12.91
CA VAL A 4 -6.66 0.87 11.53
C VAL A 4 -8.13 0.48 11.34
N GLU A 5 -8.87 0.24 12.43
CA GLU A 5 -10.32 -0.04 12.41
C GLU A 5 -11.20 1.19 12.14
N ALA A 6 -10.65 2.41 12.24
CA ALA A 6 -11.36 3.65 11.86
C ALA A 6 -11.11 4.07 10.39
N LEU A 7 -10.21 3.36 9.70
CA LEU A 7 -9.90 3.61 8.30
C LEU A 7 -10.81 2.73 7.45
N ASN A 8 -11.68 3.33 6.63
CA ASN A 8 -12.42 2.62 5.61
C ASN A 8 -11.42 2.02 4.61
N TYR A 9 -11.01 0.77 4.84
CA TYR A 9 -10.13 0.03 3.95
C TYR A 9 -10.93 -0.92 3.07
N GLU A 10 -10.59 -0.93 1.79
CA GLU A 10 -11.11 -1.87 0.82
C GLU A 10 -10.01 -2.86 0.43
N VAL A 11 -10.35 -4.14 0.36
CA VAL A 11 -9.40 -5.19 -0.03
C VAL A 11 -9.56 -5.43 -1.53
N LEU A 12 -8.56 -5.02 -2.32
CA LEU A 12 -8.58 -5.17 -3.77
C LEU A 12 -8.11 -6.55 -4.23
N LEU A 13 -7.09 -7.09 -3.56
CA LEU A 13 -6.54 -8.42 -3.82
C LEU A 13 -6.29 -9.16 -2.51
N ARG A 14 -6.56 -10.47 -2.53
CA ARG A 14 -6.34 -11.40 -1.42
C ARG A 14 -5.43 -12.52 -1.88
N HIS A 15 -4.53 -12.98 -1.02
CA HIS A 15 -3.64 -14.12 -1.28
C HIS A 15 -2.83 -14.01 -2.58
N CYS A 16 -2.41 -12.80 -2.95
CA CYS A 16 -1.64 -12.57 -4.17
C CYS A 16 -0.14 -12.74 -3.92
N SER A 17 0.60 -13.18 -4.93
CA SER A 17 2.06 -13.21 -4.89
C SER A 17 2.68 -11.81 -5.02
N PHE A 18 3.98 -11.70 -4.70
CA PHE A 18 4.67 -10.42 -4.81
C PHE A 18 4.72 -9.86 -6.25
N LYS A 19 4.65 -10.73 -7.26
CA LYS A 19 4.63 -10.31 -8.68
C LYS A 19 3.26 -9.78 -9.08
N GLU A 20 2.20 -10.43 -8.61
CA GLU A 20 0.82 -10.10 -8.97
C GLU A 20 0.41 -8.72 -8.45
N TYR A 21 0.64 -8.43 -7.17
CA TYR A 21 0.26 -7.12 -6.63
C TYR A 21 1.04 -5.99 -7.31
N ARG A 22 2.32 -6.21 -7.64
CA ARG A 22 3.14 -5.21 -8.35
C ARG A 22 2.57 -4.91 -9.73
N ALA A 23 2.26 -5.95 -10.48
CA ALA A 23 1.67 -5.80 -11.81
C ALA A 23 0.29 -5.13 -11.73
N PHE A 24 -0.52 -5.50 -10.74
CA PHE A 24 -1.81 -4.91 -10.49
C PHE A 24 -1.71 -3.40 -10.21
N ILE A 25 -0.87 -2.99 -9.25
CA ILE A 25 -0.73 -1.57 -8.89
C ILE A 25 -0.23 -0.76 -10.09
N LYS A 26 0.81 -1.23 -10.79
CA LYS A 26 1.39 -0.53 -11.95
C LYS A 26 0.45 -0.44 -13.16
N LYS A 27 -0.49 -1.39 -13.31
CA LYS A 27 -1.42 -1.43 -14.46
C LYS A 27 -2.71 -0.66 -14.18
N HIS A 28 -3.20 -0.69 -12.94
CA HIS A 28 -4.48 -0.09 -12.58
C HIS A 28 -4.35 1.38 -12.16
N TYR A 29 -3.18 1.79 -11.64
CA TYR A 29 -2.96 3.17 -11.16
C TYR A 29 -1.93 3.89 -12.01
N ARG A 30 -2.22 5.16 -12.34
CA ARG A 30 -1.30 6.05 -13.06
C ARG A 30 -0.23 6.62 -12.15
N GLU A 31 -0.62 6.99 -10.93
CA GLU A 31 0.28 7.57 -9.94
C GLU A 31 0.79 6.45 -9.03
N VAL A 32 2.06 6.08 -9.18
CA VAL A 32 2.70 4.99 -8.45
C VAL A 32 4.04 5.46 -7.90
N TYR A 33 4.22 5.28 -6.60
CA TYR A 33 5.47 5.58 -5.89
C TYR A 33 6.17 4.27 -5.52
N GLU A 34 7.48 4.23 -5.67
CA GLU A 34 8.29 3.07 -5.31
C GLU A 34 8.99 3.33 -3.99
N VAL A 35 8.67 2.55 -2.96
CA VAL A 35 9.26 2.66 -1.63
C VAL A 35 10.16 1.46 -1.31
N GLN A 36 11.09 1.66 -0.38
CA GLN A 36 11.93 0.58 0.13
C GLN A 36 11.18 -0.26 1.18
N PRO A 37 11.51 -1.55 1.33
CA PRO A 37 11.05 -2.36 2.45
C PRO A 37 11.39 -1.69 3.77
N GLY A 38 10.46 -1.76 4.73
CA GLY A 38 10.58 -1.05 6.01
C GLY A 38 10.05 0.38 6.01
N TYR A 39 9.60 0.90 4.85
CA TYR A 39 8.80 2.13 4.82
C TYR A 39 7.53 1.95 5.67
N LYS A 40 7.26 2.91 6.54
CA LYS A 40 6.08 2.88 7.41
C LYS A 40 4.97 3.69 6.75
N ILE A 41 3.84 3.03 6.51
CA ILE A 41 2.64 3.67 6.00
C ILE A 41 1.49 3.40 6.98
N PHE A 42 0.78 4.43 7.43
CA PHE A 42 -0.25 4.31 8.48
C PHE A 42 0.23 3.53 9.73
N ASP A 43 1.46 3.79 10.18
CA ASP A 43 2.15 3.06 11.27
C ASP A 43 2.45 1.56 10.99
N LEU A 44 2.13 1.07 9.79
CA LEU A 44 2.43 -0.29 9.34
C LEU A 44 3.75 -0.33 8.56
N ALA A 45 4.68 -1.16 8.99
CA ALA A 45 5.90 -1.40 8.23
C ALA A 45 5.60 -2.28 7.02
N LEU A 46 5.91 -1.79 5.82
CA LEU A 46 5.74 -2.53 4.59
C LEU A 46 6.78 -3.65 4.48
N ILE A 47 6.28 -4.88 4.36
CA ILE A 47 7.09 -6.09 4.21
C ILE A 47 6.90 -6.60 2.78
N GLY A 48 8.01 -6.70 2.05
CA GLY A 48 8.02 -7.21 0.69
C GLY A 48 9.39 -7.09 0.05
N VAL A 49 9.45 -7.49 -1.22
CA VAL A 49 10.67 -7.35 -2.03
C VAL A 49 10.76 -5.89 -2.50
N PRO A 50 11.95 -5.25 -2.53
CA PRO A 50 12.14 -3.94 -3.15
C PRO A 50 12.06 -3.99 -4.69
N PRO A 51 11.70 -2.90 -5.38
CA PRO A 51 10.91 -1.78 -4.88
C PRO A 51 9.44 -2.20 -4.63
N ILE A 52 8.83 -1.65 -3.57
CA ILE A 52 7.41 -1.87 -3.26
C ILE A 52 6.61 -0.73 -3.91
N PRO A 53 5.79 -1.01 -4.94
CA PRO A 53 4.94 0.01 -5.54
C PRO A 53 3.74 0.32 -4.65
N ILE A 54 3.47 1.60 -4.47
CA ILE A 54 2.34 2.18 -3.77
C ILE A 54 1.54 2.99 -4.79
N GLY A 55 0.30 2.59 -5.03
CA GLY A 55 -0.59 3.31 -5.93
C GLY A 55 -1.27 4.47 -5.21
N VAL A 56 -1.53 5.55 -5.93
CA VAL A 56 -2.35 6.67 -5.48
C VAL A 56 -3.52 6.83 -6.45
N ASP A 57 -4.72 6.93 -5.88
CA ASP A 57 -5.99 7.05 -6.61
C ASP A 57 -6.81 8.17 -5.95
N GLY A 58 -6.57 9.42 -6.36
CA GLY A 58 -7.20 10.59 -5.77
C GLY A 58 -6.78 10.77 -4.30
N ASN A 59 -7.70 10.47 -3.37
CA ASN A 59 -7.45 10.52 -1.92
C ASN A 59 -7.14 9.16 -1.31
N PHE A 60 -7.08 8.11 -2.13
CA PHE A 60 -6.82 6.75 -1.68
C PHE A 60 -5.39 6.32 -1.98
N VAL A 61 -4.82 5.59 -1.02
CA VAL A 61 -3.52 4.95 -1.11
C VAL A 61 -3.72 3.46 -1.24
N ILE A 62 -3.00 2.87 -2.19
CA ILE A 62 -3.04 1.44 -2.48
C ILE A 62 -1.69 0.84 -2.14
N PHE A 63 -1.65 -0.02 -1.15
CA PHE A 63 -0.40 -0.63 -0.69
C PHE A 63 -0.55 -2.13 -0.40
N PRO A 64 0.52 -2.91 -0.58
CA PRO A 64 0.51 -4.31 -0.20
C PRO A 64 0.66 -4.43 1.32
N TYR A 65 -0.16 -5.29 1.92
CA TYR A 65 -0.08 -5.63 3.33
C TYR A 65 0.08 -7.14 3.49
N THR A 66 1.23 -7.55 4.03
CA THR A 66 1.56 -8.96 4.23
C THR A 66 1.31 -9.35 5.68
N LYS A 67 0.31 -10.20 5.92
CA LYS A 67 0.12 -10.85 7.23
C LYS A 67 0.83 -12.21 7.23
N PRO A 68 1.67 -12.52 8.23
CA PRO A 68 2.42 -13.79 8.28
C PRO A 68 1.51 -15.03 8.32
N CYS A 69 0.29 -14.91 8.83
CA CYS A 69 -0.68 -16.00 8.95
C CYS A 69 -1.66 -16.12 7.77
N HIS A 70 -1.89 -15.05 7.01
CA HIS A 70 -2.94 -15.01 5.97
C HIS A 70 -2.41 -14.69 4.56
N GLY A 71 -1.11 -14.39 4.41
CA GLY A 71 -0.50 -14.06 3.13
C GLY A 71 -0.54 -12.56 2.81
N THR A 72 -0.31 -12.23 1.54
CA THR A 72 -0.25 -10.85 1.05
C THR A 72 -1.59 -10.39 0.49
N PHE A 73 -1.96 -9.17 0.87
CA PHE A 73 -3.17 -8.47 0.48
C PHE A 73 -2.81 -7.15 -0.19
N VAL A 74 -3.70 -6.63 -1.01
CA VAL A 74 -3.63 -5.24 -1.49
C VAL A 74 -4.79 -4.49 -0.88
N LEU A 75 -4.46 -3.45 -0.13
CA LEU A 75 -5.42 -2.62 0.57
C LEU A 75 -5.50 -1.26 -0.12
N LYS A 76 -6.72 -0.74 -0.25
CA LYS A 76 -7.03 0.63 -0.64
C LYS A 76 -7.57 1.35 0.58
N VAL A 77 -6.90 2.42 1.00
CA VAL A 77 -7.22 3.14 2.22
C VAL A 77 -7.24 4.63 1.93
N GLU A 78 -8.24 5.35 2.44
CA GLU A 78 -8.23 6.81 2.34
C GLU A 78 -7.16 7.39 3.29
N GLY A 79 -6.27 8.24 2.76
CA GLY A 79 -5.20 8.83 3.57
C GLY A 79 -4.45 9.94 2.86
N LYS A 80 -5.06 11.13 2.84
CA LYS A 80 -4.47 12.34 2.24
C LYS A 80 -3.08 12.65 2.80
N GLU A 81 -2.89 12.52 4.11
CA GLU A 81 -1.60 12.80 4.76
C GLU A 81 -0.48 11.87 4.25
N GLU A 82 -0.77 10.58 4.05
CA GLU A 82 0.21 9.63 3.52
C GLU A 82 0.52 9.92 2.04
N ILE A 83 -0.47 10.35 1.27
CA ILE A 83 -0.27 10.78 -0.13
C ILE A 83 0.65 12.00 -0.17
N GLU A 84 0.44 12.97 0.72
CA GLU A 84 1.29 14.16 0.80
C GLU A 84 2.73 13.80 1.16
N LYS A 85 2.94 12.83 2.07
CA LYS A 85 4.29 12.30 2.38
C LYS A 85 4.92 11.63 1.17
N LEU A 86 4.19 10.74 0.48
CA LEU A 86 4.66 10.05 -0.73
C LEU A 86 5.03 11.05 -1.84
N ARG A 87 4.21 12.10 -2.03
CA ARG A 87 4.46 13.19 -2.99
C ARG A 87 5.64 14.07 -2.59
N SER A 88 5.81 14.33 -1.30
CA SER A 88 6.89 15.18 -0.79
C SER A 88 8.27 14.51 -0.88
N GLY A 89 8.34 13.20 -1.13
CA GLY A 89 9.61 12.46 -1.29
C GLY A 89 10.52 12.52 -0.05
N LYS A 90 9.95 12.77 1.14
CA LYS A 90 10.67 12.86 2.42
C LYS A 90 10.36 11.66 3.31
#